data_AF-A0A3S2CKJ1-F1
#
_entry.id   AF-A0A3S2CKJ1-F1
#
_cell.length_a   1.000
_cell.length_b   1.000
_cell.length_c   1.000
_cell.angle_alpha   90.00
_cell.angle_beta   90.00
_cell.angle_gamma   90.00
#
_symmetry.space_group_name_H-M   'P 1'
#
loop_
_entity.id
_entity.type
_entity.pdbx_description
1 polymer ?
#
loop_
_entity_poly.entity_id
_entity_poly.type
_entity_poly.pdbx_seq_one_letter_code
_entity_poly.pdbx_strand_id
1 'polypeptide(L)'
;AELTDGQFDIVILRAAGKLKLIWDIRLLYGGRHRNHPAITILRGRKVVVEPLGDVEKNGALVDIDGESPGRIPATFEILPGALTLRY
;
A
#
# COMPACT_ATOMS: atom_id res chain seq x y z
N ALA A 1 2.79 12.76 1.26
CA ALA A 1 2.53 12.45 2.66
C ALA A 1 2.62 13.70 3.52
N GLU A 2 1.48 14.19 3.98
CA GLU A 2 1.38 15.04 5.17
C GLU A 2 1.07 14.09 6.33
N LEU A 3 1.94 13.97 7.33
CA LEU A 3 1.80 12.94 8.37
C LEU A 3 0.62 13.16 9.33
N THR A 4 -0.01 14.34 9.27
CA THR A 4 -1.04 14.78 10.22
C THR A 4 -2.44 14.85 9.62
N ASP A 5 -2.60 14.52 8.33
CA ASP A 5 -3.89 14.64 7.63
C ASP A 5 -4.88 13.49 7.95
N GLY A 6 -4.42 12.49 8.68
CA GLY A 6 -5.19 11.31 9.05
C GLY A 6 -5.60 10.45 7.85
N GLN A 7 -4.84 10.46 6.76
CA GLN A 7 -5.08 9.69 5.55
C GLN A 7 -3.86 8.84 5.16
N PHE A 8 -4.12 7.65 4.65
CA PHE A 8 -3.13 6.85 3.96
C PHE A 8 -2.87 7.42 2.58
N ASP A 9 -1.61 7.47 2.16
CA ASP A 9 -1.23 7.53 0.75
C ASP A 9 -1.18 6.08 0.23
N ILE A 10 -2.17 5.68 -0.57
CA ILE A 10 -2.35 4.30 -1.06
C ILE A 10 -1.79 4.21 -2.48
N VAL A 11 -0.75 3.41 -2.67
CA VAL A 11 -0.09 3.25 -3.98
C VAL A 11 -0.32 1.83 -4.49
N ILE A 12 -1.00 1.71 -5.62
CA ILE A 12 -1.26 0.44 -6.29
C ILE A 12 -0.40 0.38 -7.55
N LEU A 13 0.44 -0.65 -7.62
CA LEU A 13 1.30 -0.96 -8.76
C LEU A 13 0.72 -2.13 -9.55
N ARG A 14 0.29 -1.88 -10.79
CA ARG A 14 -0.14 -2.92 -11.72
C ARG A 14 1.02 -3.34 -12.61
N ALA A 15 1.76 -4.35 -12.19
CA ALA A 15 2.82 -4.91 -13.01
C ALA A 15 2.26 -5.82 -14.10
N ALA A 16 2.67 -5.62 -15.36
CA ALA A 16 2.51 -6.64 -16.41
C ALA A 16 3.51 -7.81 -16.25
N GLY A 17 4.49 -7.68 -15.35
CA GLY A 17 5.50 -8.71 -15.04
C GLY A 17 6.60 -8.18 -14.10
N LYS A 18 7.42 -9.09 -13.55
CA LYS A 18 8.46 -8.77 -12.53
C LYS A 18 9.50 -7.74 -12.98
N LEU A 19 10.00 -7.86 -14.22
CA LEU A 19 11.00 -6.93 -14.76
C LEU A 19 10.43 -5.53 -14.97
N LYS A 20 9.18 -5.44 -15.44
CA LYS A 20 8.48 -4.16 -15.64
C LYS A 20 8.21 -3.48 -14.30
N LEU A 21 7.86 -4.25 -13.26
CA LEU A 21 7.70 -3.73 -11.89
C LEU A 21 8.98 -3.07 -11.36
N ILE A 22 10.14 -3.71 -11.52
CA ILE A 22 11.43 -3.15 -11.07
C ILE A 22 11.72 -1.82 -11.78
N TRP A 23 11.45 -1.76 -13.09
CA TRP A 23 11.63 -0.56 -13.90
C TRP A 23 10.66 0.56 -13.49
N ASP A 24 9.39 0.22 -13.26
CA ASP A 24 8.34 1.14 -12.83
C ASP A 24 8.60 1.70 -11.42
N ILE A 25 9.15 0.89 -10.51
CA ILE A 25 9.56 1.34 -9.16
C ILE A 25 10.69 2.37 -9.25
N ARG A 26 11.65 2.20 -10.16
CA ARG A 26 12.73 3.17 -10.36
C ARG A 26 12.21 4.54 -10.84
N LEU A 27 11.08 4.58 -11.54
CA LEU A 27 10.38 5.81 -11.92
C LEU A 27 9.65 6.48 -10.73
N LEU A 28 9.23 5.72 -9.71
CA LEU A 28 8.68 6.28 -8.47
C LEU A 28 9.70 7.15 -7.73
N TYR A 29 11.00 6.83 -7.80
CA TYR A 29 12.03 7.65 -7.15
C TYR A 29 12.34 8.97 -7.86
N GLY A 30 11.92 9.15 -9.12
CA GLY A 30 12.33 10.27 -9.97
C GLY A 30 11.42 11.51 -9.99
N GLY A 31 10.39 11.58 -9.14
CA GLY A 31 9.47 12.75 -9.08
C GLY A 31 8.48 12.92 -10.25
N ARG A 32 8.57 12.11 -11.33
CA ARG A 32 7.77 12.24 -12.57
C ARG A 32 6.61 11.25 -12.70
N HIS A 33 6.22 10.58 -11.62
CA HIS A 33 5.39 9.37 -11.61
C HIS A 33 3.87 9.61 -11.55
N ARG A 34 3.38 10.85 -11.39
CA ARG A 34 1.93 11.12 -11.26
C ARG A 34 1.09 10.64 -12.45
N ASN A 35 1.68 10.43 -13.63
CA ASN A 35 0.97 10.02 -14.85
C ASN A 35 1.40 8.66 -15.42
N HIS A 36 2.07 7.80 -14.65
CA HIS A 36 2.43 6.47 -15.18
C HIS A 36 1.21 5.54 -15.17
N PRO A 37 0.82 4.93 -16.31
CA PRO A 37 -0.43 4.17 -16.43
C PRO A 37 -0.48 2.90 -15.56
N ALA A 38 0.68 2.42 -15.08
CA ALA A 38 0.76 1.26 -14.18
C ALA A 38 0.60 1.62 -12.69
N ILE A 39 0.54 2.91 -12.34
CA ILE A 39 0.48 3.38 -10.95
C ILE A 39 -0.86 4.06 -10.71
N THR A 40 -1.54 3.66 -9.65
CA THR A 40 -2.73 4.35 -9.15
C THR A 40 -2.43 4.84 -7.74
N ILE A 41 -2.66 6.13 -7.49
CA ILE A 41 -2.48 6.75 -6.18
C ILE A 41 -3.85 7.17 -5.68
N LEU A 42 -4.22 6.68 -4.50
CA LEU A 42 -5.47 7.01 -3.82
C LEU A 42 -5.14 7.56 -2.43
N ARG A 43 -6.09 8.28 -1.84
CA ARG A 43 -6.02 8.70 -0.43
C ARG A 43 -7.29 8.25 0.28
N GLY A 44 -7.15 7.82 1.52
CA GLY A 44 -8.29 7.33 2.30
C GLY A 44 -7.91 6.95 3.73
N ARG A 45 -8.91 6.76 4.59
CA ARG A 45 -8.70 6.44 6.01
C ARG A 45 -8.78 4.95 6.32
N LYS A 46 -9.45 4.19 5.46
CA LYS A 46 -9.68 2.76 5.60
C LYS A 46 -9.43 2.07 4.27
N VAL A 47 -8.66 1.00 4.31
CA VAL A 47 -8.30 0.19 3.15
C VAL A 47 -8.66 -1.26 3.45
N VAL A 48 -9.47 -1.85 2.57
CA VAL A 48 -9.79 -3.28 2.62
C VAL A 48 -9.13 -3.92 1.41
N VAL A 49 -8.35 -4.97 1.65
CA VAL A 49 -7.67 -5.73 0.59
C VAL A 49 -8.18 -7.16 0.65
N GLU A 50 -8.76 -7.62 -0.45
CA GLU A 50 -9.32 -8.96 -0.58
C GLU A 50 -8.62 -9.71 -1.72
N PRO A 51 -8.32 -11.01 -1.55
CA PRO A 51 -7.81 -11.83 -2.63
C PRO A 51 -8.90 -12.03 -3.70
N LEU A 52 -8.49 -12.04 -4.97
CA LEU A 52 -9.40 -12.44 -6.03
C LEU A 52 -9.56 -13.96 -6.03
N GLY A 53 -10.80 -14.46 -6.00
CA GLY A 53 -11.07 -15.90 -6.05
C GLY A 53 -10.72 -16.61 -4.74
N ASP A 54 -9.99 -17.73 -4.84
CA ASP A 54 -9.67 -18.60 -3.71
C ASP A 54 -8.64 -17.97 -2.76
N VAL A 55 -9.04 -17.75 -1.50
CA VAL A 55 -8.20 -17.15 -0.45
C VAL A 55 -6.96 -17.96 -0.13
N GLU A 56 -7.02 -19.29 -0.19
CA GLU A 56 -5.87 -20.14 0.13
C GLU A 56 -4.77 -20.01 -0.93
N LYS A 57 -5.19 -19.82 -2.19
CA LYS A 57 -4.28 -19.67 -3.33
C LYS A 57 -3.77 -18.24 -3.48
N ASN A 58 -4.64 -17.26 -3.26
CA ASN A 58 -4.36 -15.85 -3.59
C ASN A 58 -4.18 -14.95 -2.35
N GLY A 59 -4.18 -15.51 -1.15
CA GLY A 59 -3.89 -14.82 0.11
C GLY A 59 -2.42 -14.38 0.17
N ALA A 60 -2.12 -13.20 -0.38
CA ALA A 60 -0.80 -12.59 -0.31
C ALA A 60 -0.38 -12.28 1.13
N LEU A 61 0.91 -12.44 1.41
CA LEU A 61 1.52 -12.05 2.68
C LEU A 61 1.45 -10.54 2.88
N VAL A 62 1.24 -10.12 4.11
CA VAL A 62 1.27 -8.73 4.54
C VAL A 62 2.60 -8.48 5.26
N ASP A 63 3.27 -7.40 4.89
CA ASP A 63 4.48 -6.88 5.56
C ASP A 63 4.12 -5.56 6.25
N ILE A 64 4.42 -5.46 7.54
CA ILE A 64 4.19 -4.26 8.36
C ILE A 64 5.46 -3.97 9.14
N ASP A 65 6.12 -2.85 8.84
CA ASP A 65 7.33 -2.39 9.54
C ASP A 65 8.43 -3.48 9.69
N GLY A 66 8.55 -4.39 8.72
CA GLY A 66 9.51 -5.49 8.70
C GLY A 66 9.03 -6.78 9.40
N GLU A 67 7.81 -6.80 9.91
CA GLU A 67 7.15 -7.99 10.44
C GLU A 67 6.14 -8.56 9.43
N SER A 68 5.91 -9.88 9.50
CA SER A 68 4.93 -10.58 8.66
C SER A 68 3.76 -11.11 9.49
N PRO A 69 2.81 -10.26 9.92
CA PRO A 69 1.77 -10.64 10.87
C PRO A 69 0.70 -11.57 10.28
N GLY A 70 0.62 -11.71 8.95
CA GLY A 70 -0.38 -12.57 8.33
C GLY A 70 -0.52 -12.40 6.81
N ARG A 71 -1.72 -12.66 6.32
CA ARG A 71 -2.11 -12.63 4.90
C ARG A 71 -3.39 -11.84 4.71
N ILE A 72 -3.65 -11.39 3.48
CA ILE A 72 -4.97 -10.90 3.10
C ILE A 72 -6.00 -12.06 3.09
N PRO A 73 -7.30 -11.81 3.39
CA PRO A 73 -7.94 -10.51 3.52
C PRO A 73 -7.50 -9.71 4.74
N ALA A 74 -7.24 -8.42 4.55
CA ALA A 74 -6.79 -7.53 5.62
C ALA A 74 -7.46 -6.17 5.52
N THR A 75 -7.72 -5.56 6.68
CA THR A 75 -8.26 -4.20 6.79
C THR A 75 -7.27 -3.33 7.55
N PHE A 76 -6.96 -2.17 6.96
CA PHE A 76 -6.09 -1.16 7.54
C PHE A 76 -6.91 0.10 7.79
N GLU A 77 -6.79 0.69 8.97
CA GLU A 77 -7.53 1.88 9.37
C GLU A 77 -6.63 2.85 10.13
N ILE A 78 -6.73 4.14 9.80
CA ILE A 78 -6.06 5.19 10.58
C ILE A 78 -6.89 5.49 11.82
N LEU A 79 -6.22 5.40 12.97
CA LEU A 79 -6.75 5.82 14.25
C LEU A 79 -6.13 7.19 14.62
N PRO A 80 -6.82 8.32 14.36
CA PRO A 80 -6.28 9.64 14.62
C PRO A 80 -6.09 9.86 16.13
N GLY A 81 -4.91 10.34 16.52
CA GLY A 81 -4.60 10.60 17.93
C GLY A 81 -4.47 9.35 18.81
N ALA A 82 -4.21 8.18 18.23
CA ALA A 82 -4.13 6.92 18.96
C ALA A 82 -2.94 6.82 19.94
N LEU A 83 -1.90 7.63 19.74
CA LEU A 83 -0.70 7.62 20.56
C LEU A 83 -0.50 8.98 21.24
N THR A 84 -0.37 8.95 22.57
CA THR A 84 0.12 10.10 23.35
C THR A 84 1.62 9.93 23.53
N LEU A 85 2.40 10.77 22.85
CA LEU A 85 3.85 10.79 23.03
C LEU A 85 4.18 11.53 24.33
N ARG A 86 4.95 10.89 25.21
CA ARG A 86 5.56 11.53 26.37
C ARG A 86 7.01 11.87 26.04
N TYR A 87 7.36 13.11 26.29
CA TYR A 87 8.73 13.63 26.24
C TYR A 87 9.49 13.27 27.52
#